data_AF-A0A349H0Z3-F1
#
_entry.id   AF-A0A349H0Z3-F1
#
_cell.length_a   1.000
_cell.length_b   1.000
_cell.length_c   1.000
_cell.angle_alpha   90.00
_cell.angle_beta   90.00
_cell.angle_gamma   90.00
#
_symmetry.space_group_name_H-M   'P 1'
#
loop_
_entity.id
_entity.type
_entity.pdbx_description
1 polymer ?
#
loop_
_entity_poly.entity_id
_entity_poly.type
_entity_poly.pdbx_seq_one_letter_code
_entity_poly.pdbx_strand_id
1 'polypeptide(L)'
;MALAAVIALVGTAWAGADSTNQAPAQFRLEFDLVDGSRIIGVPDIASMPVQTAYAKMDIPLGNISAIAIGEDHETASFELRNGDQLKGVLALEPIMLATVFGRVPIGIEHIRELRVVMAGS
;
A
#
# COMPACT_ATOMS: atom_id res chain seq x y z
N MET A 1 15.00 47.33 -54.23
CA MET A 1 15.68 46.01 -54.18
C MET A 1 15.03 45.20 -53.08
N ALA A 2 14.55 44.01 -53.44
CA ALA A 2 13.80 43.12 -52.58
C ALA A 2 14.71 42.34 -51.63
N LEU A 3 14.23 42.03 -50.43
CA LEU A 3 14.18 40.64 -49.98
C LEU A 3 13.15 40.49 -48.84
N ALA A 4 12.16 39.63 -49.07
CA ALA A 4 11.24 39.14 -48.06
C ALA A 4 11.90 37.99 -47.27
N ALA A 5 11.54 37.85 -46.00
CA ALA A 5 11.54 36.56 -45.32
C ALA A 5 10.52 36.59 -44.17
N VAL A 6 9.34 36.04 -44.44
CA VAL A 6 8.38 35.58 -43.43
C VAL A 6 8.91 34.25 -42.90
N ILE A 7 9.01 34.08 -41.59
CA ILE A 7 9.13 32.76 -40.95
C ILE A 7 8.03 32.65 -39.90
N ALA A 8 7.23 31.61 -40.06
CA ALA A 8 6.09 31.24 -39.25
C ALA A 8 6.49 30.26 -38.13
N LEU A 9 5.77 30.37 -37.01
CA LEU A 9 5.19 29.29 -36.19
C LEU A 9 6.10 28.15 -35.66
N VAL A 10 6.35 28.12 -34.34
CA VAL A 10 6.26 26.89 -33.52
C VAL A 10 5.88 27.29 -32.09
N GLY A 11 4.73 26.81 -31.61
CA GLY A 11 4.33 26.93 -30.21
C GLY A 11 4.95 25.83 -29.36
N THR A 12 5.20 26.11 -28.08
CA THR A 12 5.05 25.13 -27.00
C THR A 12 4.75 25.86 -25.70
N ALA A 13 3.53 25.66 -25.22
CA ALA A 13 3.21 25.81 -23.81
C ALA A 13 4.09 24.86 -23.01
N TRP A 14 4.72 25.37 -21.95
CA TRP A 14 5.16 24.54 -20.84
C TRP A 14 4.59 25.18 -19.59
N ALA A 15 3.35 24.77 -19.28
CA ALA A 15 2.90 24.75 -17.91
C ALA A 15 3.91 23.88 -17.14
N GLY A 16 4.68 24.50 -16.26
CA GLY A 16 5.49 23.76 -15.30
C GLY A 16 4.53 22.97 -14.42
N ALA A 17 4.34 21.69 -14.75
CA ALA A 17 3.79 20.73 -13.83
C ALA A 17 4.82 20.60 -12.71
N ASP A 18 4.51 21.18 -11.55
CA ASP A 18 5.16 20.89 -10.28
C ASP A 18 5.17 19.38 -10.09
N SER A 19 6.27 18.75 -10.50
CA SER A 19 6.53 17.35 -10.23
C SER A 19 6.99 17.29 -8.79
N THR A 20 6.03 17.24 -7.87
CA THR A 20 6.25 16.76 -6.50
C THR A 20 6.73 15.32 -6.60
N ASN A 21 8.03 15.14 -6.78
CA ASN A 21 8.70 13.86 -6.59
C ASN A 21 8.75 13.58 -5.08
N GLN A 22 7.57 13.37 -4.48
CA GLN A 22 7.44 12.75 -3.18
C GLN A 22 7.94 11.33 -3.36
N ALA A 23 9.10 11.01 -2.78
CA ALA A 23 9.50 9.63 -2.60
C ALA A 23 8.28 8.87 -2.04
N PRO A 24 7.89 7.72 -2.63
CA PRO A 24 6.70 7.01 -2.17
C PRO A 24 6.84 6.78 -0.68
N ALA A 25 5.82 7.18 0.09
CA ALA A 25 5.80 6.97 1.53
C ALA A 25 6.10 5.49 1.78
N GLN A 26 7.27 5.20 2.36
CA GLN A 26 7.66 3.82 2.60
C GLN A 26 6.90 3.35 3.83
N PHE A 27 5.84 2.58 3.62
CA PHE A 27 5.17 1.89 4.71
C PHE A 27 6.05 0.72 5.17
N ARG A 28 6.05 0.45 6.47
CA ARG A 28 6.50 -0.83 7.02
C ARG A 28 5.28 -1.56 7.57
N LEU A 29 5.34 -2.87 7.49
CA LEU A 29 4.37 -3.74 8.13
C LEU A 29 5.02 -4.36 9.35
N GLU A 30 4.30 -4.30 10.46
CA GLU A 30 4.57 -5.09 11.64
C GLU A 30 3.55 -6.22 11.69
N PHE A 31 4.03 -7.45 11.66
CA PHE A 31 3.22 -8.65 11.82
C PHE A 31 3.41 -9.20 13.22
N ASP A 32 2.33 -9.35 13.96
CA ASP A 32 2.27 -10.24 15.12
C ASP A 32 1.74 -11.59 14.64
N LEU A 33 2.56 -12.63 14.77
CA LEU A 33 2.23 -13.97 14.28
C LEU A 33 1.48 -14.80 15.34
N VAL A 34 0.81 -15.86 14.90
CA VAL A 34 0.05 -16.78 15.77
C VAL A 34 0.92 -17.48 16.82
N ASP A 35 2.21 -17.70 16.53
CA ASP A 35 3.18 -18.33 17.42
C ASP A 35 3.75 -17.39 18.50
N GLY A 36 3.34 -16.13 18.49
CA GLY A 36 3.83 -15.10 19.43
C GLY A 36 5.03 -14.30 18.93
N SER A 37 5.62 -14.66 17.80
CA SER A 37 6.73 -13.91 17.21
C SER A 37 6.25 -12.62 16.52
N ARG A 38 7.20 -11.70 16.28
CA ARG A 38 6.97 -10.43 15.58
C ARG A 38 7.94 -10.26 14.44
N ILE A 39 7.43 -9.89 13.27
CA ILE A 39 8.24 -9.61 12.07
C ILE A 39 7.95 -8.19 11.59
N ILE A 40 9.00 -7.45 11.23
CA ILE A 40 8.90 -6.09 10.72
C ILE A 40 9.66 -5.99 9.40
N GLY A 41 9.05 -5.35 8.41
CA GLY A 41 9.73 -5.10 7.14
C GLY A 41 8.95 -4.22 6.18
N VAL A 42 9.49 -4.05 4.98
CA VAL A 42 8.87 -3.27 3.91
C VAL A 42 8.11 -4.23 2.98
N PRO A 43 6.79 -4.06 2.79
CA PRO A 43 6.02 -4.88 1.88
C PRO A 43 6.33 -4.54 0.43
N ASP A 44 6.07 -5.47 -0.48
CA ASP A 44 6.05 -5.22 -1.93
C ASP A 44 4.65 -4.85 -2.48
N ILE A 45 3.64 -4.84 -1.62
CA ILE A 45 2.26 -4.41 -1.94
C ILE A 45 2.01 -2.96 -1.55
N ALA A 46 1.15 -2.27 -2.31
CA ALA A 46 0.72 -0.89 -2.04
C ALA A 46 -0.71 -0.81 -1.46
N SER A 47 -1.48 -1.89 -1.59
CA SER A 47 -2.87 -2.00 -1.14
C SER A 47 -3.18 -3.41 -0.67
N MET A 48 -4.22 -3.54 0.15
CA MET A 48 -4.72 -4.82 0.64
C MET A 48 -6.07 -5.13 -0.04
N PRO A 49 -6.18 -6.25 -0.78
CA PRO A 49 -7.44 -6.67 -1.37
C PRO A 49 -8.39 -7.16 -0.26
N VAL A 50 -9.63 -6.68 -0.27
CA VAL A 50 -10.68 -7.16 0.63
C VAL A 50 -11.95 -7.44 -0.15
N GLN A 51 -12.59 -8.57 0.18
CA GLN A 51 -13.92 -8.89 -0.30
C GLN A 51 -14.92 -8.74 0.84
N THR A 52 -15.82 -7.77 0.73
CA THR A 52 -16.97 -7.63 1.63
C THR A 52 -18.19 -8.33 1.04
N ALA A 53 -19.30 -8.34 1.78
CA ALA A 53 -20.58 -8.88 1.30
C ALA A 53 -21.15 -8.13 0.08
N TYR A 54 -20.68 -6.90 -0.19
CA TYR A 54 -21.25 -6.01 -1.18
C TYR A 54 -20.26 -5.58 -2.27
N ALA A 55 -18.94 -5.71 -2.06
CA ALA A 55 -17.93 -5.31 -3.04
C ALA A 55 -16.58 -6.01 -2.83
N LYS A 56 -15.80 -6.07 -3.91
CA LYS A 56 -14.35 -6.29 -3.85
C LYS A 56 -13.65 -4.95 -4.02
N MET A 57 -12.67 -4.67 -3.19
CA MET A 57 -11.91 -3.42 -3.24
C MET A 57 -10.49 -3.59 -2.75
N ASP A 58 -9.60 -2.76 -3.26
CA ASP A 58 -8.22 -2.65 -2.81
C ASP A 58 -8.09 -1.44 -1.88
N ILE A 59 -7.80 -1.67 -0.61
CA ILE A 59 -7.61 -0.60 0.37
C ILE A 59 -6.13 -0.20 0.37
N PRO A 60 -5.76 1.04 0.01
CA PRO A 60 -4.36 1.48 0.05
C PRO A 60 -3.77 1.34 1.46
N LEU A 61 -2.53 0.84 1.59
CA LEU A 61 -1.89 0.65 2.91
C LEU A 61 -1.85 1.95 3.72
N GLY A 62 -1.69 3.10 3.04
CA GLY A 62 -1.72 4.41 3.69
C GLY A 62 -3.02 4.74 4.41
N ASN A 63 -4.13 4.10 4.06
CA ASN A 63 -5.42 4.29 4.72
C ASN A 63 -5.66 3.29 5.85
N ILE A 64 -4.84 2.25 5.97
CA ILE A 64 -4.96 1.20 6.98
C ILE A 64 -4.09 1.58 8.19
N SER A 65 -4.63 1.41 9.39
CA SER A 65 -3.85 1.43 10.64
C SER A 65 -3.50 0.01 11.07
N ALA A 66 -4.51 -0.86 11.15
CA ALA A 66 -4.36 -2.23 11.60
C ALA A 66 -5.30 -3.19 10.86
N ILE A 67 -4.91 -4.47 10.80
CA ILE A 67 -5.72 -5.57 10.32
C ILE A 67 -5.60 -6.69 11.35
N ALA A 68 -6.72 -7.12 11.92
CA ALA A 68 -6.78 -8.32 12.74
C ALA A 68 -7.38 -9.47 11.92
N ILE A 69 -6.72 -10.63 11.95
CA ILE A 69 -7.16 -11.84 11.26
C ILE A 69 -8.10 -12.61 12.18
N GLY A 70 -9.22 -13.06 11.64
CA GLY A 70 -10.18 -13.91 12.34
C GLY A 70 -9.62 -15.30 12.63
N GLU A 71 -10.20 -15.99 13.60
CA GLU A 71 -9.77 -17.36 13.97
C GLU A 71 -9.96 -18.38 12.83
N ASP A 72 -10.82 -18.06 11.86
CA ASP A 72 -11.00 -18.85 10.63
C ASP A 72 -9.87 -18.66 9.62
N HIS A 73 -8.95 -17.72 9.85
CA HIS A 73 -7.89 -17.28 8.92
C HIS A 73 -8.38 -16.88 7.52
N GLU A 74 -9.68 -16.62 7.37
CA GLU A 74 -10.30 -16.18 6.13
C GLU A 74 -10.88 -14.78 6.27
N THR A 75 -11.47 -14.48 7.43
CA THR A 75 -12.03 -13.17 7.73
C THR A 75 -11.00 -12.25 8.35
N ALA A 76 -11.17 -10.94 8.13
CA ALA A 76 -10.37 -9.92 8.79
C ALA A 76 -11.19 -8.67 9.10
N SER A 77 -10.79 -8.01 10.18
CA SER A 77 -11.25 -6.67 10.52
C SER A 77 -10.15 -5.66 10.25
N PHE A 78 -10.47 -4.66 9.45
CA PHE A 78 -9.60 -3.55 9.10
C PHE A 78 -9.99 -2.34 9.94
N GLU A 79 -8.99 -1.74 10.58
CA GLU A 79 -9.08 -0.41 11.13
C GLU A 79 -8.44 0.56 10.13
N LEU A 80 -9.20 1.59 9.75
CA LEU A 80 -8.72 2.63 8.85
C LEU A 80 -8.27 3.85 9.66
N ARG A 81 -7.32 4.61 9.11
CA ARG A 81 -6.77 5.81 9.75
C ARG A 81 -7.80 6.93 9.95
N ASN A 82 -8.89 6.92 9.18
CA ASN A 82 -10.01 7.86 9.36
C ASN A 82 -10.96 7.46 10.51
N GLY A 83 -10.73 6.32 11.16
CA GLY A 83 -11.57 5.79 12.25
C GLY A 83 -12.63 4.77 11.80
N ASP A 84 -12.79 4.54 10.49
CA ASP A 84 -13.73 3.55 9.99
C ASP A 84 -13.24 2.13 10.28
N GLN A 85 -14.19 1.21 10.44
CA GLN A 85 -13.92 -0.22 10.54
C GLN A 85 -14.63 -0.99 9.44
N LEU A 86 -13.90 -1.90 8.81
CA LEU A 86 -14.43 -2.77 7.76
C LEU A 86 -14.19 -4.22 8.13
N LYS A 87 -15.13 -5.09 7.79
CA LYS A 87 -14.96 -6.54 7.87
C LYS A 87 -15.12 -7.16 6.49
N GLY A 88 -14.26 -8.11 6.17
CA GLY A 88 -14.30 -8.81 4.90
C GLY A 88 -13.45 -10.07 4.92
N VAL A 89 -13.47 -10.77 3.81
CA VAL A 89 -12.64 -11.93 3.54
C VAL A 89 -11.37 -11.46 2.86
N LEU A 90 -10.25 -11.96 3.35
CA LEU A 90 -8.92 -11.76 2.80
C LEU A 90 -8.61 -12.93 1.86
N ALA A 91 -8.60 -12.65 0.56
CA ALA A 91 -8.12 -13.59 -0.46
C ALA A 91 -6.81 -13.05 -1.03
N LEU A 92 -5.73 -13.12 -0.25
CA LEU A 92 -4.40 -12.71 -0.68
C LEU A 92 -3.43 -13.89 -0.75
N GLU A 93 -2.53 -13.79 -1.71
CA GLU A 93 -1.29 -14.56 -1.74
C GLU A 93 -0.38 -14.13 -0.57
N PRO A 94 0.62 -14.96 -0.18
CA PRO A 94 1.57 -14.59 0.86
C PRO A 94 2.18 -13.21 0.63
N ILE A 95 2.19 -12.37 1.67
CA ILE A 95 2.76 -11.03 1.59
C ILE A 95 4.27 -11.14 1.61
N MET A 96 4.94 -10.67 0.55
CA MET A 96 6.39 -10.64 0.53
C MET A 96 6.89 -9.44 1.33
N LEU A 97 7.72 -9.74 2.32
CA LEU A 97 8.26 -8.75 3.24
C LEU A 97 9.78 -8.68 3.14
N ALA A 98 10.31 -7.52 2.79
CA ALA A 98 11.74 -7.24 2.86
C ALA A 98 12.13 -6.89 4.31
N THR A 99 12.81 -7.82 4.97
CA THR A 99 13.28 -7.70 6.36
C THR A 99 14.81 -7.57 6.41
N VAL A 100 15.35 -7.36 7.61
CA VAL A 100 16.82 -7.37 7.84
C VAL A 100 17.46 -8.74 7.59
N PHE A 101 16.68 -9.82 7.62
CA PHE A 101 17.14 -11.18 7.34
C PHE A 101 16.97 -11.58 5.87
N GLY A 102 16.48 -10.67 5.03
CA GLY A 102 16.16 -10.93 3.63
C GLY A 102 14.64 -10.87 3.35
N ARG A 103 14.25 -11.36 2.17
CA ARG A 103 12.85 -11.39 1.75
C ARG A 103 12.17 -12.64 2.30
N VAL A 104 11.06 -12.46 2.99
CA VAL A 104 10.30 -13.53 3.62
C VAL A 104 8.84 -13.47 3.15
N PRO A 105 8.26 -14.54 2.58
CA PRO A 105 6.83 -14.64 2.36
C PRO A 105 6.11 -14.89 3.69
N ILE A 106 5.07 -14.10 3.99
CA ILE A 106 4.21 -14.27 5.17
C ILE A 106 2.81 -14.66 4.70
N GLY A 107 2.45 -15.93 4.90
CA GLY A 107 1.09 -16.44 4.65
C GLY A 107 0.10 -15.96 5.70
N ILE A 108 -1.17 -15.77 5.31
CA ILE A 108 -2.23 -15.28 6.20
C ILE A 108 -2.48 -16.20 7.40
N GLU A 109 -2.28 -17.49 7.22
CA GLU A 109 -2.40 -18.53 8.24
C GLU A 109 -1.42 -18.37 9.40
N HIS A 110 -0.37 -17.55 9.23
CA HIS A 110 0.61 -17.26 10.26
C HIS A 110 0.36 -15.91 10.95
N ILE A 111 -0.53 -15.07 10.40
CA ILE A 111 -0.77 -13.71 10.87
C ILE A 111 -1.92 -13.72 11.87
N ARG A 112 -1.69 -13.11 13.03
CA ARG A 112 -2.75 -12.77 13.97
C ARG A 112 -3.17 -11.31 13.81
N GLU A 113 -2.20 -10.41 13.72
CA GLU A 113 -2.43 -8.99 13.52
C GLU A 113 -1.33 -8.39 12.64
N LEU A 114 -1.71 -7.43 11.81
CA LEU A 114 -0.81 -6.59 11.03
C LEU A 114 -1.05 -5.13 11.38
N ARG A 115 0.02 -4.36 11.51
CA ARG A 115 -0.03 -2.89 11.65
C ARG A 115 0.77 -2.22 10.54
N VAL A 116 0.22 -1.14 10.00
CA VAL A 116 0.89 -0.31 8.99
C VAL A 116 1.51 0.90 9.67
N VAL A 117 2.84 1.00 9.62
CA VAL A 117 3.60 2.12 10.19
C VAL A 117 4.28 2.91 9.07
N MET A 118 4.38 4.23 9.23
CA MET A 118 5.12 5.05 8.27
C MET A 118 6.61 4.99 8.60
N ALA A 119 7.48 4.80 7.60
CA ALA A 119 8.91 4.86 7.82
C ALA A 119 9.31 6.29 8.25
N GLY A 120 9.80 6.42 9.49
CA GLY A 120 10.34 7.68 10.01
C GLY A 120 9.42 8.47 10.95
N SER A 121 8.30 7.89 11.42
CA SER A 121 7.47 8.44 12.49
C SER A 121 7.89 7.95 13.88
#